data_AF-A0A4Q6B1J4-F1
#
_entry.id   AF-A0A4Q6B1J4-F1
#
_cell.length_a   1.000
_cell.length_b   1.000
_cell.length_c   1.000
_cell.angle_alpha   90.00
_cell.angle_beta   90.00
_cell.angle_gamma   90.00
#
_symmetry.space_group_name_H-M   'P 1'
#
loop_
_entity.id
_entity.type
_entity.pdbx_description
1 polymer ?
#
loop_
_entity_poly.entity_id
_entity_poly.type
_entity_poly.pdbx_seq_one_letter_code
_entity_poly.pdbx_strand_id
1 'polypeptide(L)'
;MSAAFPRSEHLVQELVAEFPDFRIAAKRDSRLQRAIDRTLRLVTLGGQDKYLSHYHTVLWGVLWVPEAWERMDDLSRYVLLRHERVHLRQRRRYGDVLMTFLYLVPFFPLGLAYGRARIEWEAYEETLAATLETQGLDAARALEDEIVQRFTGPD
;
A
#
# COMPACT_ATOMS: atom_id res chain seq x y z
N MET A 1 -10.54 -9.74 22.60
CA MET A 1 -10.33 -9.94 21.15
C MET A 1 -9.27 -11.03 21.02
N SER A 2 -9.58 -12.08 20.27
CA SER A 2 -8.87 -13.37 20.29
C SER A 2 -7.55 -13.30 19.52
N ALA A 3 -6.49 -13.88 20.08
CA ALA A 3 -5.10 -13.87 19.61
C ALA A 3 -4.88 -14.66 18.31
N ALA A 4 -5.34 -14.15 17.17
CA ALA A 4 -5.09 -14.75 15.86
C ALA A 4 -3.96 -14.07 15.07
N PHE A 5 -3.48 -12.90 15.53
CA PHE A 5 -2.58 -12.04 14.76
C PHE A 5 -1.53 -11.30 15.63
N PRO A 6 -0.76 -12.00 16.47
CA PRO A 6 0.08 -11.34 17.49
C PRO A 6 1.13 -10.38 16.91
N ARG A 7 1.72 -10.68 15.76
CA ARG A 7 2.76 -9.81 15.16
C ARG A 7 2.14 -8.58 14.51
N SER A 8 1.11 -8.76 13.70
CA SER A 8 0.48 -7.62 13.02
C SER A 8 -0.28 -6.73 13.99
N GLU A 9 -0.91 -7.26 15.04
CA GLU A 9 -1.54 -6.45 16.09
C GLU A 9 -0.51 -5.61 16.86
N HIS A 10 0.64 -6.18 17.21
CA HIS A 10 1.73 -5.44 17.85
C HIS A 10 2.22 -4.30 16.95
N LEU A 11 2.43 -4.57 15.66
CA LEU A 11 2.85 -3.54 14.71
C LEU A 11 1.77 -2.45 14.52
N VAL A 12 0.48 -2.78 14.57
CA VAL A 12 -0.59 -1.77 14.56
C VAL A 12 -0.48 -0.85 15.78
N GLN A 13 -0.16 -1.37 16.97
CA GLN A 13 0.03 -0.56 18.16
C GLN A 13 1.23 0.38 18.01
N GLU A 14 2.35 -0.10 17.45
CA GLU A 14 3.49 0.75 17.12
C GLU A 14 3.14 1.85 16.11
N LEU A 15 2.35 1.52 15.09
CA LEU A 15 1.90 2.49 14.07
C LEU A 15 1.01 3.58 14.68
N VAL A 16 0.08 3.22 15.56
CA VAL A 16 -0.75 4.18 16.27
C VAL A 16 0.11 5.08 17.17
N ALA A 17 1.15 4.54 17.81
CA ALA A 17 2.08 5.31 18.63
C ALA A 17 2.97 6.25 17.78
N GLU A 18 3.46 5.79 16.61
CA GLU A 18 4.29 6.59 15.71
C GLU A 18 3.48 7.65 14.93
N PHE A 19 2.23 7.33 14.60
CA PHE A 19 1.33 8.15 13.80
C PHE A 19 -0.04 8.27 14.50
N PRO A 20 -0.26 9.31 15.33
CA PRO A 20 -1.50 9.44 16.10
C PRO A 20 -2.78 9.52 15.26
N ASP A 21 -2.69 10.01 14.02
CA ASP A 21 -3.82 10.07 13.08
C ASP A 21 -4.05 8.73 12.34
N PHE A 22 -3.24 7.71 12.61
CA PHE A 22 -3.31 6.43 11.93
C PHE A 22 -4.55 5.64 12.33
N ARG A 23 -5.28 5.17 11.32
CA ARG A 23 -6.39 4.23 11.51
C ARG A 23 -6.54 3.31 10.33
N ILE A 24 -7.02 2.10 10.60
CA ILE A 24 -7.37 1.12 9.56
C ILE A 24 -8.87 1.24 9.30
N ALA A 25 -9.28 1.35 8.04
CA ALA A 25 -10.68 1.45 7.66
C ALA A 25 -10.98 0.65 6.39
N ALA A 26 -12.14 0.01 6.31
CA ALA A 26 -12.51 -0.75 5.12
C ALA A 26 -12.92 0.17 3.95
N LYS A 27 -12.43 -0.12 2.74
CA LYS A 27 -12.76 0.64 1.53
C LYS A 27 -14.27 0.65 1.23
N ARG A 28 -14.97 -0.46 1.49
CA ARG A 28 -16.41 -0.62 1.23
C ARG A 28 -17.28 0.41 1.97
N ASP A 29 -16.83 0.86 3.13
CA ASP A 29 -17.61 1.74 4.01
C ASP A 29 -17.46 3.22 3.61
N SER A 30 -16.49 3.56 2.76
CA SER A 30 -16.21 4.94 2.36
C SER A 30 -16.89 5.33 1.04
N ARG A 31 -17.69 6.41 1.07
CA ARG A 31 -18.26 7.03 -0.13
C ARG A 31 -17.19 7.62 -1.05
N LEU A 32 -16.11 8.14 -0.47
CA LEU A 32 -14.99 8.73 -1.19
C LEU A 32 -14.18 7.66 -1.95
N GLN A 33 -13.87 6.54 -1.29
CA GLN A 33 -13.18 5.41 -1.94
C GLN A 33 -13.97 4.86 -3.14
N ARG A 34 -15.31 4.76 -3.00
CA ARG A 34 -16.22 4.40 -4.10
C ARG A 34 -16.33 5.45 -5.20
N ALA A 35 -16.09 6.72 -4.89
CA ALA A 35 -16.02 7.78 -5.90
C ALA A 35 -14.70 7.67 -6.68
N ILE A 36 -13.57 7.50 -5.99
CA ILE A 36 -12.25 7.30 -6.59
C ILE A 36 -12.26 6.08 -7.53
N ASP A 37 -12.81 4.94 -7.09
CA ASP A 37 -12.94 3.75 -7.94
C ASP A 37 -13.68 4.04 -9.26
N ARG A 38 -14.83 4.72 -9.18
CA ARG A 38 -15.62 5.08 -10.38
C ARG A 38 -14.87 6.06 -11.28
N THR A 39 -14.18 7.04 -10.69
CA THR A 39 -13.35 7.99 -11.44
C THR A 39 -12.20 7.28 -12.13
N LEU A 40 -11.48 6.39 -11.45
CA LEU A 40 -10.39 5.60 -12.03
C LEU A 40 -10.90 4.77 -13.19
N ARG A 41 -11.97 3.98 -13.01
CA ARG A 41 -12.59 3.21 -14.10
C ARG A 41 -12.97 4.08 -15.29
N LEU A 42 -13.51 5.27 -15.05
CA LEU A 42 -13.94 6.16 -16.13
C LEU A 42 -12.73 6.74 -16.89
N VAL A 43 -11.73 7.23 -16.17
CA VAL A 43 -10.55 7.88 -16.76
C VAL A 43 -9.64 6.87 -17.45
N THR A 44 -9.54 5.63 -16.95
CA THR A 44 -8.74 4.57 -17.56
C THR A 44 -9.54 3.67 -18.49
N LEU A 45 -10.77 4.05 -18.88
CA LEU A 45 -11.65 3.25 -19.75
C LEU A 45 -11.81 1.79 -19.30
N GLY A 46 -11.88 1.58 -17.98
CA GLY A 46 -12.01 0.27 -17.35
C GLY A 46 -10.69 -0.39 -16.93
N GLY A 47 -9.52 0.18 -17.27
CA GLY A 47 -8.21 -0.41 -16.94
C GLY A 47 -7.89 -0.53 -15.43
N GLN A 48 -8.50 0.28 -14.56
CA GLN A 48 -8.29 0.28 -13.11
C GLN A 48 -9.53 -0.23 -12.36
N ASP A 49 -9.92 -1.49 -12.62
CA ASP A 49 -11.14 -2.11 -12.09
C ASP A 49 -10.94 -2.85 -10.74
N LYS A 50 -9.69 -2.96 -10.26
CA LYS A 50 -9.33 -3.67 -9.02
C LYS A 50 -9.10 -2.77 -7.80
N TYR A 51 -9.25 -1.44 -7.94
CA TYR A 51 -8.98 -0.45 -6.88
C TYR A 51 -9.62 -0.78 -5.52
N LEU A 52 -10.90 -1.16 -5.52
CA LEU A 52 -11.63 -1.47 -4.28
C LEU A 52 -11.36 -2.87 -3.72
N SER A 53 -10.97 -3.83 -4.56
CA SER A 53 -10.98 -5.25 -4.22
C SER A 53 -9.60 -5.81 -3.88
N HIS A 54 -8.51 -5.24 -4.40
CA HIS A 54 -7.16 -5.81 -4.27
C HIS A 54 -6.13 -4.83 -3.71
N TYR A 55 -6.24 -3.54 -4.00
CA TYR A 55 -5.24 -2.59 -3.56
C TYR A 55 -5.47 -2.13 -2.12
N HIS A 56 -4.38 -2.05 -1.36
CA HIS A 56 -4.32 -1.31 -0.12
C HIS A 56 -3.94 0.13 -0.45
N THR A 57 -4.46 1.10 0.28
CA THR A 57 -4.15 2.49 -0.02
C THR A 57 -4.08 3.28 1.28
N VAL A 58 -2.93 3.86 1.57
CA VAL A 58 -2.81 4.86 2.63
C VAL A 58 -3.17 6.22 2.06
N LEU A 59 -4.28 6.79 2.55
CA LEU A 59 -4.67 8.17 2.26
C LEU A 59 -5.00 8.89 3.56
N TRP A 60 -4.36 10.04 3.77
CA TRP A 60 -4.58 10.91 4.93
C TRP A 60 -4.45 10.21 6.29
N GLY A 61 -3.49 9.30 6.42
CA GLY A 61 -3.26 8.54 7.66
C GLY A 61 -4.21 7.36 7.83
N VAL A 62 -5.11 7.14 6.87
CA VAL A 62 -6.01 5.99 6.90
C VAL A 62 -5.46 4.91 5.98
N LEU A 63 -5.14 3.74 6.53
CA LEU A 63 -4.90 2.54 5.75
C LEU A 63 -6.26 1.98 5.32
N TRP A 64 -6.59 2.18 4.05
CA TRP A 64 -7.81 1.68 3.45
C TRP A 64 -7.63 0.25 2.99
N VAL A 65 -8.22 -0.68 3.73
CA VAL A 65 -8.10 -2.12 3.48
C VAL A 65 -9.24 -2.63 2.58
N PRO A 66 -8.95 -3.47 1.58
CA PRO A 66 -9.95 -4.22 0.83
C PRO A 66 -10.46 -5.42 1.65
N GLU A 67 -11.50 -6.10 1.15
CA GLU A 67 -12.05 -7.31 1.79
C GLU A 67 -11.01 -8.43 1.96
N ALA A 68 -10.03 -8.49 1.05
CA ALA A 68 -8.93 -9.46 1.13
C ALA A 68 -8.15 -9.39 2.46
N TRP A 69 -8.12 -8.22 3.12
CA TRP A 69 -7.48 -8.03 4.42
C TRP A 69 -7.96 -9.02 5.48
N GLU A 70 -9.28 -9.29 5.53
CA GLU A 70 -9.89 -10.20 6.51
C GLU A 70 -9.40 -11.64 6.33
N ARG A 71 -8.93 -12.01 5.13
CA ARG A 71 -8.45 -13.36 4.77
C ARG A 71 -6.93 -13.53 4.86
N MET A 72 -6.17 -12.47 5.09
CA MET A 72 -4.71 -12.54 5.19
C MET A 72 -4.26 -13.18 6.51
N ASP A 73 -3.21 -14.01 6.46
CA ASP A 73 -2.53 -14.53 7.64
C ASP A 73 -1.69 -13.45 8.34
N ASP A 74 -1.23 -13.73 9.57
CA ASP A 74 -0.50 -12.78 10.41
C ASP A 74 0.81 -12.28 9.80
N LEU A 75 1.57 -13.15 9.12
CA LEU A 75 2.83 -12.76 8.50
C LEU A 75 2.59 -11.90 7.27
N SER A 76 1.63 -12.27 6.42
CA SER A 76 1.26 -11.45 5.27
C SER A 76 0.77 -10.06 5.69
N ARG A 77 -0.04 -9.97 6.75
CA ARG A 77 -0.47 -8.68 7.31
C ARG A 77 0.71 -7.89 7.88
N TYR A 78 1.62 -8.56 8.58
CA TYR A 78 2.81 -7.93 9.15
C TYR A 78 3.71 -7.32 8.06
N VAL A 79 4.02 -8.08 7.00
CA VAL A 79 4.81 -7.60 5.85
C VAL A 79 4.13 -6.41 5.18
N LEU A 80 2.81 -6.50 4.97
CA LEU A 80 2.03 -5.41 4.39
C LEU A 80 2.08 -4.16 5.28
N LEU A 81 1.85 -4.29 6.59
CA LEU A 81 1.90 -3.14 7.50
C LEU A 81 3.30 -2.49 7.55
N ARG A 82 4.37 -3.26 7.40
CA ARG A 82 5.73 -2.71 7.26
C ARG A 82 5.89 -1.90 5.97
N HIS A 83 5.37 -2.40 4.85
CA HIS A 83 5.30 -1.64 3.60
C HIS A 83 4.53 -0.32 3.78
N GLU A 84 3.33 -0.38 4.36
CA GLU A 84 2.50 0.81 4.58
C GLU A 84 3.12 1.81 5.58
N ARG A 85 3.91 1.33 6.54
CA ARG A 85 4.71 2.19 7.45
C ARG A 85 5.66 3.09 6.66
N VAL A 86 6.24 2.61 5.56
CA VAL A 86 7.10 3.42 4.69
C VAL A 86 6.29 4.56 4.07
N HIS A 87 5.09 4.30 3.55
CA HIS A 87 4.22 5.35 3.00
C HIS A 87 3.79 6.37 4.06
N LEU A 88 3.53 5.95 5.29
CA LEU A 88 3.24 6.87 6.40
C LEU A 88 4.45 7.78 6.72
N ARG A 89 5.67 7.23 6.71
CA ARG A 89 6.90 8.02 6.88
C ARG A 89 7.15 8.98 5.72
N GLN A 90 6.93 8.52 4.48
CA GLN A 90 7.02 9.36 3.29
C GLN A 90 5.99 10.48 3.34
N ARG A 91 4.75 10.21 3.76
CA ARG A 91 3.72 11.23 3.98
C ARG A 91 4.17 12.25 5.02
N ARG A 92 4.73 11.81 6.15
CA ARG A 92 5.28 12.72 7.16
C ARG A 92 6.44 13.57 6.63
N ARG A 93 7.23 13.03 5.70
CA ARG A 93 8.38 13.71 5.08
C ARG A 93 7.96 14.73 4.00
N TYR A 94 7.05 14.36 3.11
CA TYR A 94 6.68 15.15 1.94
C TYR A 94 5.41 15.98 2.16
N GLY A 95 4.56 15.59 3.11
CA GLY A 95 3.23 16.16 3.29
C GLY A 95 2.24 15.68 2.21
N ASP A 96 0.95 15.86 2.47
CA ASP A 96 -0.12 15.35 1.60
C ASP A 96 -0.08 15.96 0.19
N VAL A 97 0.26 17.25 0.07
CA VAL A 97 0.26 17.97 -1.21
C VAL A 97 1.36 17.47 -2.15
N LEU A 98 2.61 17.42 -1.68
CA LEU A 98 3.73 16.97 -2.50
C LEU A 98 3.61 15.46 -2.79
N MET A 99 3.19 14.67 -1.81
CA MET A 99 2.98 13.23 -2.04
C MET A 99 1.87 12.99 -3.08
N THR A 100 0.76 13.71 -3.00
CA THR A 100 -0.31 13.65 -4.02
C THR A 100 0.21 14.08 -5.39
N PHE A 101 1.01 15.14 -5.46
CA PHE A 101 1.61 15.58 -6.73
C PHE A 101 2.50 14.50 -7.35
N LEU A 102 3.36 13.86 -6.54
CA LEU A 102 4.25 12.76 -6.99
C LEU A 102 3.47 11.51 -7.42
N TYR A 103 2.27 11.27 -6.89
CA TYR A 103 1.40 10.16 -7.27
C TYR A 103 0.48 10.45 -8.46
N LEU A 104 -0.09 11.66 -8.55
CA LEU A 104 -1.24 11.94 -9.41
C LEU A 104 -0.94 12.75 -10.67
N VAL A 105 0.14 13.52 -10.75
CA VAL A 105 0.38 14.37 -11.92
C VAL A 105 1.14 13.56 -12.98
N PRO A 106 0.47 13.01 -14.02
CA PRO A 106 1.03 12.03 -14.94
C PRO A 106 1.14 12.65 -16.34
N PHE A 107 1.58 13.90 -16.43
CA PHE A 107 1.75 14.54 -17.73
C PHE A 107 3.17 14.29 -18.23
N PHE A 108 3.25 13.40 -19.23
CA PHE A 108 4.38 12.96 -20.05
C PHE A 108 5.13 11.67 -19.65
N PRO A 109 5.43 10.79 -20.63
CA PRO A 109 5.42 9.34 -20.45
C PRO A 109 6.67 8.75 -19.77
N LEU A 110 7.66 9.54 -19.37
CA LEU A 110 8.95 8.99 -18.87
C LEU A 110 9.49 9.69 -17.61
N GLY A 111 9.10 10.93 -17.31
CA GLY A 111 9.71 11.70 -16.21
C GLY A 111 9.09 11.52 -14.82
N LEU A 112 7.79 11.21 -14.75
CA LEU A 112 7.03 11.24 -13.48
C LEU A 112 6.56 9.87 -12.99
N ALA A 113 6.55 8.84 -13.84
CA ALA A 113 6.48 7.45 -13.37
C ALA A 113 7.63 7.14 -12.42
N TYR A 114 8.78 7.82 -12.58
CA TYR A 114 9.93 7.70 -11.68
C TYR A 114 9.64 8.19 -10.25
N GLY A 115 8.87 9.27 -10.07
CA GLY A 115 8.54 9.79 -8.73
C GLY A 115 7.72 8.79 -7.92
N ARG A 116 6.62 8.31 -8.51
CA ARG A 116 5.84 7.20 -7.95
C ARG A 116 6.69 5.95 -7.78
N ALA A 117 7.48 5.55 -8.78
CA ALA A 117 8.31 4.36 -8.72
C ALA A 117 9.35 4.42 -7.59
N ARG A 118 9.99 5.57 -7.37
CA ARG A 118 10.95 5.74 -6.27
C ARG A 118 10.30 5.62 -4.90
N ILE A 119 9.11 6.18 -4.74
CA ILE A 119 8.31 6.05 -3.52
C ILE A 119 7.96 4.57 -3.26
N GLU A 120 7.48 3.88 -4.28
CA GLU A 120 7.11 2.46 -4.19
C GLU A 120 8.34 1.56 -3.98
N TRP A 121 9.50 1.85 -4.59
CA TRP A 121 10.73 1.09 -4.39
C TRP A 121 11.20 1.10 -2.94
N GLU A 122 11.14 2.24 -2.25
CA GLU A 122 11.45 2.29 -0.81
C GLU A 122 10.53 1.37 0.00
N ALA A 123 9.26 1.27 -0.38
CA ALA A 123 8.30 0.38 0.28
C ALA A 123 8.55 -1.10 -0.08
N TYR A 124 8.97 -1.40 -1.31
CA TYR A 124 9.36 -2.76 -1.73
C TYR A 124 10.68 -3.23 -1.12
N GLU A 125 11.66 -2.34 -0.91
CA GLU A 125 12.86 -2.66 -0.15
C GLU A 125 12.49 -3.16 1.25
N GLU A 126 11.55 -2.49 1.90
CA GLU A 126 11.02 -2.91 3.20
C GLU A 126 10.21 -4.20 3.11
N THR A 127 9.42 -4.41 2.06
CA THR A 127 8.72 -5.68 1.80
C THR A 127 9.71 -6.83 1.67
N LEU A 128 10.76 -6.68 0.87
CA LEU A 128 11.80 -7.70 0.69
C LEU A 128 12.53 -7.98 2.00
N ALA A 129 12.88 -6.94 2.77
CA ALA A 129 13.52 -7.09 4.08
C ALA A 129 12.60 -7.82 5.08
N ALA A 130 11.32 -7.45 5.15
CA ALA A 130 10.35 -8.07 6.05
C ALA A 130 10.07 -9.53 5.68
N THR A 131 9.94 -9.83 4.38
CA THR A 131 9.76 -11.20 3.89
C THR A 131 11.00 -12.04 4.15
N LEU A 132 12.20 -11.50 3.92
CA LEU A 132 13.46 -12.18 4.23
C LEU A 132 13.55 -12.53 5.73
N GLU A 133 13.21 -11.58 6.61
CA GLU A 133 13.24 -11.75 8.06
C GLU A 133 12.24 -12.81 8.55
N THR A 134 11.06 -12.88 7.94
CA THR A 134 9.94 -13.68 8.47
C THR A 134 9.74 -15.02 7.75
N GLN A 135 10.04 -15.09 6.46
CA GLN A 135 9.77 -16.24 5.59
C GLN A 135 11.03 -16.79 4.89
N GLY A 136 12.16 -16.07 4.97
CA GLY A 136 13.45 -16.51 4.44
C GLY A 136 13.74 -16.03 3.01
N LEU A 137 14.95 -16.38 2.55
CA LEU A 137 15.50 -15.86 1.28
C LEU A 137 14.72 -16.32 0.05
N ASP A 138 14.27 -17.58 0.04
CA ASP A 138 13.56 -18.14 -1.11
C ASP A 138 12.20 -17.44 -1.31
N ALA A 139 11.48 -17.17 -0.22
CA ALA A 139 10.24 -16.40 -0.25
C ALA A 139 10.47 -14.95 -0.72
N ALA A 140 11.54 -14.29 -0.25
CA ALA A 140 11.87 -12.95 -0.69
C ALA A 140 12.22 -12.89 -2.18
N ARG A 141 12.97 -13.87 -2.70
CA ARG A 141 13.29 -13.97 -4.14
C ARG A 141 12.06 -14.26 -5.00
N ALA A 142 11.12 -15.05 -4.51
CA ALA A 142 9.89 -15.36 -5.23
C ALA A 142 9.01 -14.13 -5.52
N LEU A 143 9.23 -13.01 -4.82
CA LEU A 143 8.51 -11.74 -5.06
C LEU A 143 9.05 -10.97 -6.28
N GLU A 144 10.22 -11.31 -6.82
CA GLU A 144 10.89 -10.53 -7.87
C GLU A 144 10.01 -10.32 -9.11
N ASP A 145 9.43 -11.40 -9.65
CA ASP A 145 8.59 -11.34 -10.85
C ASP A 145 7.33 -10.47 -10.62
N GLU A 146 6.70 -10.59 -9.45
CA GLU A 146 5.52 -9.80 -9.10
C GLU A 146 5.88 -8.31 -8.99
N ILE A 147 7.00 -7.98 -8.33
CA ILE A 147 7.48 -6.60 -8.18
C ILE A 147 7.79 -6.01 -9.55
N VAL A 148 8.52 -6.72 -10.41
CA VAL A 148 8.84 -6.28 -11.77
C VAL A 148 7.56 -6.05 -12.57
N GLN A 149 6.59 -6.96 -12.50
CA GLN A 149 5.31 -6.83 -13.18
C GLN A 149 4.54 -5.58 -12.74
N ARG A 150 4.59 -5.20 -11.46
CA ARG A 150 3.92 -3.98 -10.97
C ARG A 150 4.52 -2.67 -11.51
N PHE A 151 5.77 -2.67 -11.97
CA PHE A 151 6.41 -1.48 -12.56
C PHE A 151 6.46 -1.47 -14.09
N THR A 152 6.34 -2.65 -14.72
CA THR A 152 6.52 -2.82 -16.17
C THR A 152 5.28 -3.35 -16.89
N GLY A 153 4.33 -3.90 -16.15
CA GLY A 153 3.08 -4.45 -16.64
C GLY A 153 1.94 -3.42 -16.72
N PRO A 154 0.81 -3.79 -17.31
CA PRO A 154 -0.33 -2.90 -17.57
C PRO A 154 -1.22 -2.64 -16.33
N ASP A 155 -0.76 -2.99 -15.13
CA ASP A 155 -1.55 -3.02 -13.90
C ASP A 155 -1.80 -1.62 -13.31
#